data_AF-A0A962H2A8-F1
#
_entry.id   AF-A0A962H2A8-F1
#
_cell.length_a   1.000
_cell.length_b   1.000
_cell.length_c   1.000
_cell.angle_alpha   90.00
_cell.angle_beta   90.00
_cell.angle_gamma   90.00
#
_symmetry.space_group_name_H-M   'P 1'
#
loop_
_entity.id
_entity.type
_entity.pdbx_description
1 polymer ?
#
loop_
_entity_poly.entity_id
_entity_poly.type
_entity_poly.pdbx_seq_one_letter_code
_entity_poly.pdbx_strand_id
1 'polypeptide(L)'
;MKKISKLMFVIICGSTFCGFTSYSLADVFTLTPQVGPSVISNGIDDTNKVKILRLPDKTLISVYGQSQFMANDAYDVKSREVRKPWDLVVQYSIDEGETWSSPMNFDNTAMFSSALGIIESSGPPPLFPAGSANEGYVDLSSDPRAVSYPGDSDKPQVFNSGNNIVVTWNSKYCPANPTLPPGEQRFITYLELNGITIPYACLWVSRLQWNSSIQQFNAVGDLGELYKTEQLTSGFRDVKQDVPIPQKTGFAVVWQEDPLGLQLGGSDGPGSGASGA
;
A
#
# COMPACT_ATOMS: atom_id res chain seq x y z
N MET A 1 53.36 -59.98 -3.87
CA MET A 1 53.84 -58.60 -3.64
C MET A 1 54.57 -58.13 -4.89
N LYS A 2 54.06 -57.14 -5.62
CA LYS A 2 54.84 -56.39 -6.62
C LYS A 2 54.18 -55.02 -6.84
N LYS A 3 54.91 -53.99 -6.39
CA LYS A 3 54.61 -52.56 -6.59
C LYS A 3 54.62 -52.26 -8.09
N ILE A 4 53.56 -51.64 -8.60
CA ILE A 4 53.56 -51.02 -9.93
C ILE A 4 53.96 -49.56 -9.73
N SER A 5 55.18 -49.24 -10.16
CA SER A 5 55.73 -47.90 -10.24
C SER A 5 55.07 -47.12 -11.37
N LYS A 6 54.65 -45.88 -11.08
CA LYS A 6 54.16 -44.90 -12.04
C LYS A 6 55.20 -44.68 -13.14
N LEU A 7 54.81 -44.92 -14.39
CA LEU A 7 55.53 -44.47 -15.58
C LEU A 7 55.03 -43.07 -15.92
N MET A 8 55.94 -42.10 -15.88
CA MET A 8 55.70 -40.70 -16.21
C MET A 8 55.79 -40.55 -17.73
N PHE A 9 54.65 -40.29 -18.40
CA PHE A 9 54.63 -39.86 -19.79
C PHE A 9 54.50 -38.34 -19.82
N VAL A 10 55.56 -37.67 -20.26
CA VAL A 10 55.54 -36.25 -20.59
C VAL A 10 54.91 -36.13 -21.98
N ILE A 11 53.69 -35.61 -22.04
CA ILE A 11 53.06 -35.17 -23.28
C ILE A 11 53.29 -33.66 -23.37
N ILE A 12 54.16 -33.25 -24.27
CA ILE A 12 54.26 -31.87 -24.74
C ILE A 12 53.04 -31.68 -25.65
N CYS A 13 51.97 -31.06 -25.12
CA CYS A 13 50.82 -30.63 -25.93
C CYS A 13 50.88 -29.11 -26.06
N GLY A 14 50.86 -28.66 -27.31
CA GLY A 14 51.03 -27.27 -27.70
C GLY A 14 50.01 -26.34 -27.04
N SER A 15 50.49 -25.13 -26.76
CA SER A 15 49.69 -23.99 -26.35
C SER A 15 48.68 -23.62 -27.43
N THR A 16 47.46 -24.14 -27.32
CA THR A 16 46.28 -23.57 -27.99
C THR A 16 45.57 -22.69 -26.97
N PHE A 17 45.60 -21.38 -27.22
CA PHE A 17 44.79 -20.39 -26.52
C PHE A 17 43.34 -20.89 -26.46
N CYS A 18 42.85 -21.20 -25.27
CA CYS A 18 41.42 -21.45 -25.06
C CYS A 18 40.71 -20.13 -25.33
N GLY A 19 39.76 -20.16 -26.27
CA GLY A 19 39.03 -18.99 -26.71
C GLY A 19 38.41 -18.23 -25.55
N PHE A 20 38.51 -16.92 -25.63
CA PHE A 20 37.60 -16.03 -24.93
C PHE A 20 36.18 -16.47 -25.28
N THR A 21 35.41 -16.93 -24.31
CA THR A 21 33.95 -16.91 -24.43
C THR A 21 33.59 -15.44 -24.53
N SER A 22 33.41 -14.96 -25.75
CA SER A 22 32.77 -13.68 -26.02
C SER A 22 31.45 -13.71 -25.26
N TYR A 23 31.32 -12.89 -24.22
CA TYR A 23 29.99 -12.52 -23.74
C TYR A 23 29.27 -11.97 -24.96
N SER A 24 28.27 -12.69 -25.46
CA SER A 24 27.36 -12.14 -26.46
C SER A 24 26.88 -10.81 -25.90
N LEU A 25 26.94 -9.77 -26.71
CA LEU A 25 26.35 -8.46 -26.43
C LEU A 25 25.10 -8.67 -25.61
N ALA A 26 25.11 -8.12 -24.39
CA ALA A 26 23.94 -8.11 -23.53
C ALA A 26 22.74 -7.78 -24.41
N ASP A 27 21.67 -8.57 -24.33
CA ASP A 27 20.38 -8.16 -24.86
C ASP A 27 20.09 -6.82 -24.17
N VAL A 28 20.40 -5.74 -24.87
CA VAL A 28 20.01 -4.40 -24.49
C VAL A 28 18.51 -4.47 -24.60
N PHE A 29 17.86 -4.63 -23.45
CA PHE A 29 16.41 -4.59 -23.33
C PHE A 29 15.99 -3.22 -23.81
N THR A 30 15.75 -3.12 -25.11
CA THR A 30 15.50 -1.85 -25.77
C THR A 30 14.06 -1.52 -25.46
N LEU A 31 13.87 -0.73 -24.40
CA LEU A 31 12.57 -0.16 -24.07
C LEU A 31 12.27 0.92 -25.11
N THR A 32 11.72 0.52 -26.25
CA THR A 32 11.09 1.44 -27.21
C THR A 32 9.59 1.49 -26.91
N PRO A 33 9.10 2.35 -26.00
CA PRO A 33 7.69 2.68 -26.01
C PRO A 33 7.41 3.38 -27.34
N GLN A 34 6.61 2.75 -28.22
CA GLN A 34 6.25 3.32 -29.52
C GLN A 34 5.28 4.51 -29.38
N VAL A 35 4.69 4.67 -28.19
CA VAL A 35 3.71 5.69 -27.81
C VAL A 35 4.03 6.11 -26.38
N GLY A 36 3.89 7.40 -26.06
CA GLY A 36 4.14 7.93 -24.70
C GLY A 36 3.29 7.24 -23.61
N PRO A 37 3.55 7.51 -22.32
CA PRO A 37 2.80 6.87 -21.23
C PRO A 37 1.29 7.11 -21.40
N SER A 38 0.51 6.03 -21.42
CA SER A 38 -0.95 6.10 -21.40
C SER A 38 -1.43 6.56 -20.02
N VAL A 39 -2.39 7.50 -19.99
CA VAL A 39 -3.03 7.96 -18.76
C VAL A 39 -4.15 6.98 -18.42
N ILE A 40 -4.01 6.28 -17.29
CA ILE A 40 -4.97 5.27 -16.82
C ILE A 40 -6.07 5.91 -15.94
N SER A 41 -5.82 7.08 -15.38
CA SER A 41 -6.84 7.83 -14.63
C SER A 41 -7.88 8.43 -15.57
N ASN A 42 -9.07 8.74 -15.04
CA ASN A 42 -10.10 9.46 -15.80
C ASN A 42 -9.74 10.93 -16.08
N GLY A 43 -8.55 11.40 -15.66
CA GLY A 43 -8.10 12.79 -15.84
C GLY A 43 -8.91 13.84 -15.09
N ILE A 44 -9.87 13.42 -14.26
CA ILE A 44 -10.79 14.28 -13.50
C ILE A 44 -10.54 14.14 -12.01
N ASP A 45 -10.41 12.90 -11.52
CA ASP A 45 -10.14 12.60 -10.12
C ASP A 45 -8.64 12.56 -9.85
N ASP A 46 -8.26 13.04 -8.67
CA ASP A 46 -6.90 12.91 -8.19
C ASP A 46 -6.60 11.44 -7.94
N THR A 47 -5.53 10.96 -8.57
CA THR A 47 -5.07 9.56 -8.42
C THR A 47 -3.69 9.52 -7.81
N ASN A 48 -3.40 8.44 -7.06
CA ASN A 48 -2.11 8.28 -6.44
C ASN A 48 -1.60 6.82 -6.51
N LYS A 49 -0.27 6.69 -6.41
CA LYS A 49 0.42 5.45 -6.02
C LYS A 49 0.02 4.19 -6.81
N VAL A 50 -0.06 4.32 -8.13
CA VAL A 50 -0.41 3.21 -9.02
C VAL A 50 0.55 2.01 -8.91
N LYS A 51 -0.04 0.82 -8.97
CA LYS A 51 0.63 -0.47 -9.13
C LYS A 51 0.02 -1.17 -10.33
N ILE A 52 0.86 -1.77 -11.17
CA ILE A 52 0.43 -2.56 -12.31
C ILE A 52 1.04 -3.96 -12.20
N LEU A 53 0.24 -4.97 -12.46
CA LEU A 53 0.66 -6.36 -12.55
C LEU A 53 0.11 -6.99 -13.84
N ARG A 54 0.75 -8.07 -14.26
CA ARG A 54 0.34 -8.85 -15.44
C ARG A 54 -0.03 -10.27 -15.01
N LEU A 55 -1.20 -10.71 -15.47
CA LEU A 55 -1.71 -12.06 -15.24
C LEU A 55 -1.19 -13.05 -16.30
N PRO A 56 -1.29 -14.38 -16.07
CA PRO A 56 -0.82 -15.39 -17.01
C PRO A 56 -1.45 -15.33 -18.42
N ASP A 57 -2.70 -14.86 -18.52
CA ASP A 57 -3.41 -14.66 -19.79
C ASP A 57 -3.10 -13.32 -20.47
N LYS A 58 -2.08 -12.61 -19.97
CA LYS A 58 -1.61 -11.29 -20.40
C LYS A 58 -2.50 -10.11 -19.99
N THR A 59 -3.62 -10.33 -19.30
CA THR A 59 -4.41 -9.24 -18.74
C THR A 59 -3.55 -8.38 -17.82
N LEU A 60 -3.66 -7.06 -17.98
CA LEU A 60 -3.07 -6.09 -17.07
C LEU A 60 -4.08 -5.75 -15.99
N ILE A 61 -3.63 -5.67 -14.75
CA ILE A 61 -4.42 -5.16 -13.62
C ILE A 61 -3.71 -3.93 -13.07
N SER A 62 -4.46 -2.86 -12.87
CA SER A 62 -4.00 -1.63 -12.25
C SER A 62 -4.72 -1.45 -10.92
N VAL A 63 -3.99 -1.14 -9.86
CA VAL A 63 -4.51 -0.80 -8.55
C VAL A 63 -3.93 0.54 -8.13
N TYR A 64 -4.78 1.49 -7.77
CA TYR A 64 -4.36 2.85 -7.43
C TYR A 64 -5.37 3.50 -6.49
N GLY A 65 -4.95 4.55 -5.77
CA GLY A 65 -5.88 5.35 -4.98
C GLY A 65 -6.56 6.40 -5.84
N GLN A 66 -7.84 6.62 -5.60
CA GLN A 66 -8.68 7.58 -6.31
C GLN A 66 -9.44 8.43 -5.29
N SER A 67 -9.43 9.75 -5.49
CA SER A 67 -10.10 10.69 -4.60
C SER A 67 -11.60 10.46 -4.54
N GLN A 68 -12.16 10.56 -3.34
CA GLN A 68 -13.59 10.38 -3.09
C GLN A 68 -14.22 11.69 -2.62
N PHE A 69 -15.37 12.01 -3.19
CA PHE A 69 -16.16 13.18 -2.80
C PHE A 69 -17.02 12.84 -1.57
N MET A 70 -16.44 13.03 -0.39
CA MET A 70 -17.08 12.73 0.90
C MET A 70 -17.46 14.00 1.66
N ALA A 71 -18.25 13.83 2.72
CA ALA A 71 -18.70 14.93 3.57
C ALA A 71 -17.53 15.60 4.32
N ASN A 72 -16.53 14.80 4.71
CA ASN A 72 -15.33 15.27 5.40
C ASN A 72 -14.09 14.99 4.54
N ASP A 73 -13.12 15.87 4.67
CA ASP A 73 -11.83 15.78 3.99
C ASP A 73 -10.76 15.14 4.90
N ALA A 74 -9.65 14.71 4.31
CA ALA A 74 -8.50 14.15 5.01
C ALA A 74 -7.34 15.14 5.01
N TYR A 75 -6.47 15.07 6.02
CA TYR A 75 -5.27 15.91 6.09
C TYR A 75 -4.05 15.15 5.57
N ASP A 76 -3.38 15.70 4.55
CA ASP A 76 -2.10 15.19 4.07
C ASP A 76 -0.96 15.86 4.84
N VAL A 77 -0.36 15.09 5.75
CA VAL A 77 0.76 15.57 6.58
C VAL A 77 1.98 15.99 5.75
N LYS A 78 2.19 15.38 4.58
CA LYS A 78 3.35 15.65 3.75
C LYS A 78 3.20 16.94 2.97
N SER A 79 2.04 17.17 2.34
CA SER A 79 1.78 18.45 1.64
C SER A 79 1.35 19.56 2.59
N ARG A 80 0.93 19.22 3.81
CA ARG A 80 0.35 20.13 4.82
C ARG A 80 -0.95 20.77 4.34
N GLU A 81 -1.74 20.01 3.60
CA GLU A 81 -2.98 20.48 2.98
C GLU A 81 -4.14 19.53 3.28
N VAL A 82 -5.34 20.08 3.28
CA VAL A 82 -6.59 19.32 3.31
C VAL A 82 -6.90 18.87 1.89
N ARG A 83 -7.22 17.58 1.73
CA ARG A 83 -7.56 16.98 0.44
C ARG A 83 -8.72 16.01 0.59
N LYS A 84 -9.28 15.60 -0.55
CA LYS A 84 -10.25 14.51 -0.58
C LYS A 84 -9.63 13.20 -0.07
N PRO A 85 -10.37 12.41 0.73
CA PRO A 85 -9.91 11.09 1.14
C PRO A 85 -9.75 10.18 -0.07
N TRP A 86 -8.84 9.23 0.02
CA TRP A 86 -8.64 8.22 -1.01
C TRP A 86 -9.30 6.89 -0.64
N ASP A 87 -9.90 6.27 -1.66
CA ASP A 87 -10.21 4.85 -1.70
C ASP A 87 -9.36 4.17 -2.76
N LEU A 88 -9.22 2.86 -2.67
CA LEU A 88 -8.50 2.06 -3.64
C LEU A 88 -9.44 1.46 -4.67
N VAL A 89 -9.05 1.63 -5.93
CA VAL A 89 -9.77 1.08 -7.07
C VAL A 89 -8.89 0.13 -7.85
N VAL A 90 -9.55 -0.82 -8.52
CA VAL A 90 -8.93 -1.74 -9.47
C VAL A 90 -9.52 -1.55 -10.85
N GLN A 91 -8.67 -1.60 -11.86
CA GLN A 91 -9.03 -1.67 -13.27
C GLN A 91 -8.28 -2.81 -13.95
N TYR A 92 -8.81 -3.29 -15.08
CA TYR A 92 -8.14 -4.27 -15.90
C TYR A 92 -8.15 -3.88 -17.37
N SER A 93 -7.16 -4.38 -18.10
CA SER A 93 -7.06 -4.27 -19.56
C SER A 93 -6.80 -5.65 -20.16
N ILE A 94 -7.55 -5.99 -21.20
CA ILE A 94 -7.46 -7.26 -21.93
C ILE A 94 -6.81 -7.09 -23.31
N ASP A 95 -6.38 -5.88 -23.64
CA ASP A 95 -5.82 -5.46 -24.92
C ASP A 95 -4.47 -4.74 -24.72
N GLU A 96 -3.68 -5.25 -23.77
CA GLU A 96 -2.31 -4.79 -23.48
C GLU A 96 -2.18 -3.31 -23.07
N GLY A 97 -3.26 -2.71 -22.57
CA GLY A 97 -3.30 -1.36 -22.02
C GLY A 97 -3.89 -0.31 -22.97
N GLU A 98 -4.39 -0.73 -24.13
CA GLU A 98 -5.10 0.14 -25.09
C GLU A 98 -6.42 0.66 -24.50
N THR A 99 -7.20 -0.22 -23.87
CA THR A 99 -8.42 0.16 -23.14
C THR A 99 -8.44 -0.43 -21.73
N TRP A 100 -9.13 0.27 -20.84
CA TRP A 100 -9.26 -0.11 -19.43
C TRP A 100 -10.73 -0.20 -19.04
N SER A 101 -11.05 -1.14 -18.16
CA SER A 101 -12.36 -1.25 -17.53
C SER A 101 -12.70 0.01 -16.72
N SER A 102 -13.98 0.21 -16.42
CA SER A 102 -14.37 1.15 -15.37
C SER A 102 -13.68 0.79 -14.03
N PRO A 103 -13.22 1.78 -13.24
CA PRO A 103 -12.65 1.51 -11.93
C PRO A 103 -13.68 0.90 -10.97
N MET A 104 -13.28 -0.17 -10.29
CA MET A 104 -14.05 -0.82 -9.24
C MET A 104 -13.42 -0.50 -7.88
N ASN A 105 -14.17 0.19 -7.02
CA ASN A 105 -13.78 0.43 -5.62
C ASN A 105 -13.97 -0.84 -4.79
N PHE A 106 -12.90 -1.30 -4.13
CA PHE A 106 -12.90 -2.54 -3.35
C PHE A 106 -12.64 -2.36 -1.85
N ASP A 107 -12.29 -1.16 -1.40
CA ASP A 107 -12.08 -0.86 0.02
C ASP A 107 -13.22 -0.03 0.63
N ASN A 108 -13.79 0.90 -0.14
CA ASN A 108 -14.95 1.75 0.21
C ASN A 108 -14.81 2.42 1.58
N THR A 109 -13.59 2.76 2.00
CA THR A 109 -13.32 3.22 3.36
C THR A 109 -13.66 4.69 3.58
N ALA A 110 -13.57 5.51 2.53
CA ALA A 110 -13.73 6.97 2.60
C ALA A 110 -15.10 7.42 3.10
N MET A 111 -16.14 6.60 2.87
CA MET A 111 -17.49 6.89 3.35
C MET A 111 -17.70 6.56 4.84
N PHE A 112 -16.75 5.88 5.48
CA PHE A 112 -16.84 5.47 6.87
C PHE A 112 -15.87 6.23 7.76
N SER A 113 -16.17 6.24 9.05
CA SER A 113 -15.31 6.82 10.08
C SER A 113 -15.37 5.94 11.32
N SER A 114 -14.21 5.75 11.95
CA SER A 114 -14.05 4.97 13.19
C SER A 114 -13.45 5.78 14.34
N ALA A 115 -12.97 6.99 14.06
CA ALA A 115 -12.37 7.89 15.04
C ALA A 115 -12.57 9.36 14.65
N LEU A 116 -12.45 10.23 15.65
CA LEU A 116 -12.39 11.67 15.44
C LEU A 116 -10.96 12.08 15.05
N GLY A 117 -10.86 13.24 14.40
CA GLY A 117 -9.58 13.90 14.16
C GLY A 117 -9.77 15.40 13.96
N ILE A 118 -8.66 16.13 13.85
CA ILE A 118 -8.64 17.58 13.61
C ILE A 118 -7.84 17.81 12.34
N ILE A 119 -8.50 18.36 11.31
CA ILE A 119 -7.89 18.67 10.00
C ILE A 119 -7.71 20.17 9.77
N GLU A 120 -8.31 21.01 10.62
CA GLU A 120 -8.17 22.46 10.55
C GLU A 120 -6.92 22.91 11.30
N SER A 121 -6.01 23.58 10.58
CA SER A 121 -4.77 24.15 11.15
C SER A 121 -4.97 25.56 11.72
N SER A 122 -6.14 26.17 11.53
CA SER A 122 -6.53 27.42 12.21
C SER A 122 -7.33 27.13 13.48
N GLY A 123 -7.23 28.04 14.46
CA GLY A 123 -8.05 28.00 15.67
C GLY A 123 -7.25 27.94 16.97
N PRO A 124 -7.96 27.87 18.12
CA PRO A 124 -7.33 27.75 19.43
C PRO A 124 -6.53 26.44 19.53
N PRO A 125 -5.52 26.37 20.42
CA PRO A 125 -4.80 25.13 20.68
C PRO A 125 -5.76 23.98 21.08
N PRO A 126 -5.40 22.72 20.81
CA PRO A 126 -6.19 21.58 21.26
C PRO A 126 -6.45 21.60 22.75
N LEU A 127 -7.62 21.10 23.14
CA LEU A 127 -7.99 20.96 24.53
C LEU A 127 -7.24 19.77 25.15
N PHE A 128 -6.47 20.04 26.21
CA PHE A 128 -5.81 19.01 27.03
C PHE A 128 -6.51 18.96 28.40
N PRO A 129 -7.10 17.81 28.78
CA PRO A 129 -7.78 17.69 30.06
C PRO A 129 -6.76 17.52 31.19
N ALA A 130 -6.55 18.57 31.98
CA ALA A 130 -5.69 18.54 33.17
C ALA A 130 -6.35 17.74 34.32
N GLY A 131 -5.58 16.89 35.00
CA GLY A 131 -6.06 16.12 36.17
C GLY A 131 -7.00 14.96 35.83
N SER A 132 -7.02 14.50 34.58
CA SER A 132 -7.78 13.33 34.14
C SER A 132 -6.86 12.14 33.84
N ALA A 133 -7.43 10.93 33.70
CA ALA A 133 -6.65 9.76 33.27
C ALA A 133 -6.05 9.90 31.86
N ASN A 134 -6.53 10.87 31.07
CA ASN A 134 -6.08 11.18 29.71
C ASN A 134 -5.22 12.45 29.66
N GLU A 135 -4.69 12.92 30.79
CA GLU A 135 -3.78 14.06 30.83
C GLU A 135 -2.59 13.83 29.88
N GLY A 136 -2.33 14.79 29.00
CA GLY A 136 -1.32 14.70 27.93
C GLY A 136 -1.87 14.27 26.56
N TYR A 137 -3.14 13.89 26.45
CA TYR A 137 -3.82 13.63 25.18
C TYR A 137 -4.85 14.70 24.84
N VAL A 138 -5.12 14.89 23.56
CA VAL A 138 -6.17 15.82 23.11
C VAL A 138 -7.55 15.25 23.43
N ASP A 139 -8.42 16.05 24.05
CA ASP A 139 -9.83 15.72 24.21
C ASP A 139 -10.60 16.04 22.93
N LEU A 140 -10.57 15.10 21.98
CA LEU A 140 -11.28 15.21 20.71
C LEU A 140 -12.81 15.24 20.89
N SER A 141 -13.34 14.73 22.00
CA SER A 141 -14.79 14.71 22.21
C SER A 141 -15.36 16.08 22.56
N SER A 142 -14.53 16.94 23.16
CA SER A 142 -14.88 18.30 23.55
C SER A 142 -14.29 19.38 22.65
N ASP A 143 -13.33 19.06 21.77
CA ASP A 143 -12.72 20.02 20.85
C ASP A 143 -13.68 20.35 19.69
N PRO A 144 -14.09 21.62 19.51
CA PRO A 144 -15.04 22.01 18.47
C PRO A 144 -14.51 21.85 17.04
N ARG A 145 -13.20 21.66 16.87
CA ARG A 145 -12.58 21.40 15.56
C ARG A 145 -12.56 19.91 15.21
N ALA A 146 -12.92 19.04 16.16
CA ALA A 146 -12.93 17.61 15.91
C ALA A 146 -14.05 17.24 14.94
N VAL A 147 -13.69 16.44 13.94
CA VAL A 147 -14.60 15.92 12.92
C VAL A 147 -14.48 14.40 12.86
N SER A 148 -15.54 13.72 12.40
CA SER A 148 -15.46 12.31 12.04
C SER A 148 -14.45 12.15 10.91
N TYR A 149 -13.29 11.56 11.22
CA TYR A 149 -12.21 11.47 10.26
C TYR A 149 -12.55 10.36 9.24
N PRO A 150 -12.59 10.66 7.93
CA PRO A 150 -12.96 9.66 6.93
C PRO A 150 -11.89 8.57 6.81
N GLY A 151 -12.26 7.39 6.33
CA GLY A 151 -11.28 6.47 5.79
C GLY A 151 -10.41 7.18 4.76
N ASP A 152 -9.11 6.93 4.83
CA ASP A 152 -8.15 7.51 3.90
C ASP A 152 -7.09 6.45 3.65
N SER A 153 -7.27 5.74 2.55
CA SER A 153 -6.39 4.64 2.15
C SER A 153 -5.13 5.18 1.50
N ASP A 154 -3.98 4.79 2.06
CA ASP A 154 -2.66 5.13 1.54
C ASP A 154 -2.16 3.98 0.63
N LYS A 155 -0.93 4.10 0.15
CA LYS A 155 -0.30 3.34 -0.93
C LYS A 155 -0.67 1.84 -0.96
N PRO A 156 -1.33 1.35 -2.04
CA PRO A 156 -1.56 -0.08 -2.19
C PRO A 156 -0.24 -0.82 -2.46
N GLN A 157 -0.17 -2.03 -1.93
CA GLN A 157 0.84 -3.02 -2.25
C GLN A 157 0.13 -4.23 -2.86
N VAL A 158 0.67 -4.78 -3.94
CA VAL A 158 -0.05 -5.81 -4.70
C VAL A 158 0.91 -6.85 -5.24
N PHE A 159 0.45 -8.09 -5.26
CA PHE A 159 1.06 -9.16 -6.04
C PHE A 159 -0.03 -10.08 -6.62
N ASN A 160 0.34 -10.89 -7.61
CA ASN A 160 -0.48 -11.99 -8.09
C ASN A 160 0.25 -13.33 -8.00
N SER A 161 -0.50 -14.39 -7.72
CA SER A 161 -0.07 -15.78 -7.87
C SER A 161 -1.05 -16.48 -8.82
N GLY A 162 -0.62 -16.63 -10.07
CA GLY A 162 -1.53 -16.97 -11.16
C GLY A 162 -2.61 -15.89 -11.30
N ASN A 163 -3.87 -16.32 -11.17
CA ASN A 163 -5.05 -15.45 -11.27
C ASN A 163 -5.54 -14.92 -9.91
N ASN A 164 -4.92 -15.33 -8.80
CA ASN A 164 -5.25 -14.80 -7.49
C ASN A 164 -4.46 -13.53 -7.26
N ILE A 165 -5.14 -12.46 -6.88
CA ILE A 165 -4.57 -11.14 -6.66
C ILE A 165 -4.77 -10.80 -5.19
N VAL A 166 -3.73 -10.31 -4.56
CA VAL A 166 -3.79 -9.84 -3.17
C VAL A 166 -3.33 -8.40 -3.14
N VAL A 167 -4.14 -7.56 -2.53
CA VAL A 167 -3.85 -6.15 -2.29
C VAL A 167 -3.78 -5.93 -0.79
N THR A 168 -2.75 -5.27 -0.31
CA THR A 168 -2.65 -4.77 1.07
C THR A 168 -2.49 -3.26 1.07
N TRP A 169 -3.03 -2.61 2.09
CA TRP A 169 -2.95 -1.16 2.26
C TRP A 169 -3.21 -0.77 3.70
N ASN A 170 -2.84 0.45 4.05
CA ASN A 170 -3.18 1.08 5.31
C ASN A 170 -4.34 2.08 5.09
N SER A 171 -5.32 2.09 6.00
CA SER A 171 -6.42 3.06 5.96
C SER A 171 -6.67 3.67 7.33
N LYS A 172 -7.05 4.95 7.34
CA LYS A 172 -7.51 5.65 8.54
C LYS A 172 -8.86 5.17 9.07
N TYR A 173 -9.60 4.37 8.29
CA TYR A 173 -10.74 3.62 8.79
C TYR A 173 -10.25 2.34 9.48
N CYS A 174 -10.54 2.24 10.77
CA CYS A 174 -10.18 1.11 11.62
C CYS A 174 -11.26 0.85 12.69
N PRO A 175 -12.36 0.19 12.30
CA PRO A 175 -13.40 -0.16 13.26
C PRO A 175 -12.89 -1.19 14.28
N ALA A 176 -13.58 -1.26 15.41
CA ALA A 176 -13.35 -2.31 16.38
C ALA A 176 -13.64 -3.68 15.75
N ASN A 177 -12.68 -4.61 15.86
CA ASN A 177 -12.81 -5.95 15.33
C ASN A 177 -12.67 -6.98 16.47
N PRO A 178 -13.71 -7.79 16.77
CA PRO A 178 -13.69 -8.73 17.88
C PRO A 178 -12.70 -9.89 17.69
N THR A 179 -12.17 -10.10 16.49
CA THR A 179 -11.16 -11.14 16.22
C THR A 179 -9.73 -10.64 16.41
N LEU A 180 -9.53 -9.32 16.57
CA LEU A 180 -8.24 -8.69 16.81
C LEU A 180 -8.08 -8.34 18.30
N PRO A 181 -6.85 -8.14 18.79
CA PRO A 181 -6.64 -7.69 20.17
C PRO A 181 -7.45 -6.43 20.47
N PRO A 182 -8.16 -6.38 21.61
CA PRO A 182 -9.01 -5.26 21.95
C PRO A 182 -8.17 -3.99 22.08
N GLY A 183 -8.69 -2.90 21.53
CA GLY A 183 -8.07 -1.59 21.59
C GLY A 183 -8.92 -0.59 20.83
N GLU A 184 -9.08 0.59 21.41
CA GLU A 184 -9.62 1.72 20.66
C GLU A 184 -8.57 2.22 19.67
N GLN A 185 -9.02 2.64 18.49
CA GLN A 185 -8.17 3.29 17.52
C GLN A 185 -7.57 4.55 18.16
N ARG A 186 -6.24 4.63 18.17
CA ARG A 186 -5.52 5.78 18.71
C ARG A 186 -5.28 6.83 17.64
N PHE A 187 -4.66 7.94 18.03
CA PHE A 187 -4.35 9.06 17.15
C PHE A 187 -3.00 9.67 17.53
N ILE A 188 -2.43 10.43 16.59
CA ILE A 188 -1.29 11.31 16.82
C ILE A 188 -1.75 12.75 16.67
N THR A 189 -1.25 13.62 17.56
CA THR A 189 -1.44 15.06 17.48
C THR A 189 -0.12 15.74 17.14
N TYR A 190 -0.11 16.55 16.10
CA TYR A 190 1.03 17.35 15.68
C TYR A 190 0.88 18.77 16.22
N LEU A 191 1.54 19.07 17.34
CA LEU A 191 1.50 20.40 17.96
C LEU A 191 2.13 21.46 17.05
N GLU A 192 3.14 21.07 16.28
CA GLU A 192 3.84 21.89 15.28
C GLU A 192 2.95 22.27 14.10
N LEU A 193 1.84 21.55 13.90
CA LEU A 193 0.84 21.83 12.88
C LEU A 193 -0.45 22.36 13.52
N ASN A 194 -0.34 23.18 14.58
CA ASN A 194 -1.48 23.77 15.29
C ASN A 194 -2.48 22.74 15.86
N GLY A 195 -1.99 21.55 16.19
CA GLY A 195 -2.79 20.51 16.83
C GLY A 195 -3.61 19.65 15.89
N ILE A 196 -3.25 19.62 14.60
CA ILE A 196 -3.76 18.62 13.66
C ILE A 196 -3.65 17.24 14.30
N THR A 197 -4.75 16.51 14.30
CA THR A 197 -4.86 15.22 14.96
C THR A 197 -5.39 14.19 13.99
N ILE A 198 -4.63 13.11 13.79
CA ILE A 198 -4.91 12.10 12.77
C ILE A 198 -4.99 10.72 13.43
N PRO A 199 -6.04 9.93 13.15
CA PRO A 199 -6.14 8.55 13.63
C PRO A 199 -4.98 7.68 13.15
N TYR A 200 -4.66 6.64 13.91
CA TYR A 200 -3.73 5.59 13.47
C TYR A 200 -4.36 4.76 12.37
N ALA A 201 -3.55 4.37 11.38
CA ALA A 201 -4.01 3.54 10.28
C ALA A 201 -4.01 2.07 10.65
N CYS A 202 -4.96 1.33 10.10
CA CYS A 202 -5.00 -0.12 10.16
C CYS A 202 -4.59 -0.75 8.85
N LEU A 203 -3.95 -1.90 8.96
CA LEU A 203 -3.58 -2.72 7.82
C LEU A 203 -4.80 -3.50 7.38
N TRP A 204 -5.07 -3.45 6.09
CA TRP A 204 -6.13 -4.18 5.42
C TRP A 204 -5.54 -5.07 4.34
N VAL A 205 -6.24 -6.16 4.03
CA VAL A 205 -5.94 -7.03 2.91
C VAL A 205 -7.22 -7.32 2.12
N SER A 206 -7.14 -7.30 0.80
CA SER A 206 -8.20 -7.73 -0.09
C SER A 206 -7.70 -8.83 -1.02
N ARG A 207 -8.57 -9.80 -1.26
CA ARG A 207 -8.35 -10.90 -2.19
C ARG A 207 -9.31 -10.75 -3.35
N LEU A 208 -8.77 -10.80 -4.57
CA LEU A 208 -9.53 -10.86 -5.81
C LEU A 208 -9.08 -12.07 -6.61
N GLN A 209 -9.95 -12.56 -7.50
CA GLN A 209 -9.62 -13.66 -8.39
C GLN A 209 -10.08 -13.36 -9.81
N TRP A 210 -9.15 -13.48 -10.76
CA TRP A 210 -9.43 -13.27 -12.17
C TRP A 210 -9.88 -14.55 -12.88
N ASN A 211 -10.90 -14.43 -13.73
CA ASN A 211 -11.39 -15.51 -14.57
C ASN A 211 -10.99 -15.26 -16.03
N SER A 212 -9.89 -15.91 -16.44
CA SER A 212 -9.36 -15.79 -17.80
C SER A 212 -10.32 -16.27 -18.89
N SER A 213 -11.24 -17.20 -18.58
CA SER A 213 -12.16 -17.76 -19.58
C SER A 213 -13.24 -16.78 -20.01
N ILE A 214 -13.67 -15.91 -19.10
CA ILE A 214 -14.72 -14.90 -19.35
C ILE A 214 -14.21 -13.46 -19.23
N GLN A 215 -12.92 -13.28 -18.92
CA GLN A 215 -12.26 -11.99 -18.78
C GLN A 215 -12.93 -11.05 -17.77
N GLN A 216 -13.23 -11.57 -16.57
CA GLN A 216 -13.88 -10.84 -15.47
C GLN A 216 -13.36 -11.32 -14.10
N PHE A 217 -13.61 -10.55 -13.04
CA PHE A 217 -13.38 -11.00 -11.67
C PHE A 217 -14.44 -12.03 -11.23
N ASN A 218 -14.03 -13.04 -10.48
CA ASN A 218 -14.93 -13.97 -9.81
C ASN A 218 -15.50 -13.34 -8.53
N ALA A 219 -16.71 -13.74 -8.17
CA ALA A 219 -17.22 -13.53 -6.82
C ALA A 219 -16.43 -14.38 -5.82
N VAL A 220 -15.81 -13.73 -4.83
CA VAL A 220 -14.99 -14.37 -3.78
C VAL A 220 -15.41 -13.94 -2.36
N GLY A 221 -16.23 -12.89 -2.25
CA GLY A 221 -16.84 -12.45 -1.01
C GLY A 221 -17.97 -13.38 -0.55
N ASP A 222 -18.29 -13.33 0.74
CA ASP A 222 -19.26 -14.23 1.36
C ASP A 222 -20.71 -13.96 0.90
N LEU A 223 -20.99 -12.77 0.35
CA LEU A 223 -22.29 -12.37 -0.19
C LEU A 223 -22.25 -12.19 -1.73
N GLY A 224 -21.22 -12.72 -2.39
CA GLY A 224 -21.08 -12.65 -3.85
C GLY A 224 -20.30 -11.44 -4.35
N GLU A 225 -19.62 -10.70 -3.47
CA GLU A 225 -18.73 -9.60 -3.85
C GLU A 225 -17.53 -10.11 -4.66
N LEU A 226 -17.01 -9.27 -5.56
CA LEU A 226 -15.85 -9.58 -6.41
C LEU A 226 -14.51 -9.56 -5.67
N TYR A 227 -14.55 -9.23 -4.38
CA TYR A 227 -13.40 -9.12 -3.51
C TYR A 227 -13.77 -9.59 -2.09
N LYS A 228 -12.76 -10.00 -1.32
CA LYS A 228 -12.90 -10.31 0.11
C LYS A 228 -11.86 -9.52 0.89
N THR A 229 -12.33 -8.56 1.69
CA THR A 229 -11.50 -7.61 2.43
C THR A 229 -11.51 -7.93 3.93
N GLU A 230 -10.34 -7.94 4.56
CA GLU A 230 -10.14 -8.28 5.97
C GLU A 230 -9.17 -7.27 6.63
N GLN A 231 -9.48 -6.90 7.88
CA GLN A 231 -8.64 -6.05 8.72
C GLN A 231 -7.62 -6.91 9.47
N LEU A 232 -6.35 -6.51 9.45
CA LEU A 232 -5.24 -7.24 10.07
C LEU A 232 -4.76 -6.62 11.39
N THR A 233 -4.99 -5.32 11.61
CA THR A 233 -4.54 -4.61 12.83
C THR A 233 -5.66 -3.75 13.43
N SER A 234 -5.55 -3.40 14.72
CA SER A 234 -6.63 -2.76 15.49
C SER A 234 -6.46 -1.24 15.68
N GLY A 235 -5.40 -0.64 15.14
CA GLY A 235 -5.20 0.82 15.23
C GLY A 235 -4.70 1.27 16.59
N PHE A 236 -4.29 0.31 17.42
CA PHE A 236 -3.56 0.57 18.66
C PHE A 236 -2.14 1.09 18.40
N ARG A 237 -1.59 0.79 17.22
CA ARG A 237 -0.32 1.30 16.68
C ARG A 237 -0.56 1.73 15.22
N ASP A 238 0.20 2.70 14.74
CA ASP A 238 0.00 3.28 13.41
C ASP A 238 0.79 2.52 12.35
N VAL A 239 0.09 1.88 11.42
CA VAL A 239 0.70 1.13 10.31
C VAL A 239 1.22 2.09 9.23
N LYS A 240 2.45 1.88 8.75
CA LYS A 240 3.01 2.67 7.64
C LYS A 240 3.53 1.87 6.45
N GLN A 241 4.37 0.87 6.71
CA GLN A 241 4.96 0.08 5.63
C GLN A 241 4.53 -1.36 5.75
N ASP A 242 4.10 -1.91 4.63
CA ASP A 242 3.71 -3.31 4.49
C ASP A 242 4.30 -3.92 3.21
N VAL A 243 4.54 -5.21 3.26
CA VAL A 243 5.02 -6.03 2.15
C VAL A 243 4.23 -7.33 2.14
N PRO A 244 3.33 -7.52 1.17
CA PRO A 244 2.70 -8.79 0.94
C PRO A 244 3.65 -9.70 0.15
N ILE A 245 3.79 -10.95 0.60
CA ILE A 245 4.74 -11.93 0.08
C ILE A 245 3.96 -13.14 -0.46
N PRO A 246 4.02 -13.42 -1.78
CA PRO A 246 3.39 -14.62 -2.35
C PRO A 246 4.00 -15.90 -1.79
N GLN A 247 3.15 -16.89 -1.51
CA GLN A 247 3.55 -18.25 -1.17
C GLN A 247 2.82 -19.25 -2.07
N LYS A 248 3.32 -20.49 -2.15
CA LYS A 248 2.73 -21.51 -3.02
C LYS A 248 1.27 -21.84 -2.68
N THR A 249 0.90 -21.79 -1.40
CA THR A 249 -0.44 -22.16 -0.88
C THR A 249 -1.15 -21.01 -0.17
N GLY A 250 -0.67 -19.77 -0.31
CA GLY A 250 -1.20 -18.61 0.40
C GLY A 250 -0.31 -17.39 0.25
N PHE A 251 -0.27 -16.56 1.28
CA PHE A 251 0.63 -15.40 1.34
C PHE A 251 0.96 -15.06 2.78
N ALA A 252 2.04 -14.32 2.96
CA ALA A 252 2.36 -13.66 4.22
C ALA A 252 2.28 -12.15 4.01
N VAL A 253 2.02 -11.41 5.08
CA VAL A 253 2.14 -9.95 5.08
C VAL A 253 3.07 -9.61 6.22
N VAL A 254 4.08 -8.80 5.95
CA VAL A 254 4.98 -8.24 6.95
C VAL A 254 4.78 -6.74 6.97
N TRP A 255 4.68 -6.15 8.16
CA TRP A 255 4.44 -4.71 8.30
C TRP A 255 5.19 -4.10 9.48
N GLN A 256 5.29 -2.77 9.48
CA GLN A 256 5.78 -1.95 10.58
C GLN A 256 4.60 -1.19 11.20
N GLU A 257 4.54 -1.17 12.53
CA GLU A 257 3.65 -0.28 13.28
C GLU A 257 4.43 0.60 14.26
N ASP A 258 3.98 1.84 14.42
CA ASP A 258 4.52 2.80 15.37
C ASP A 258 3.59 2.93 16.60
N PRO A 259 4.05 2.61 17.82
CA PRO A 259 3.23 2.78 19.03
C PRO A 259 2.88 4.23 19.38
N LEU A 260 3.63 5.21 18.89
CA LEU A 260 3.41 6.63 19.16
C LEU A 260 2.84 7.37 17.94
N GLY A 261 2.57 6.66 16.85
CA GLY A 261 2.12 7.24 15.60
C GLY A 261 3.25 7.81 14.78
N LEU A 262 2.97 8.09 13.51
CA LEU A 262 4.00 8.50 12.56
C LEU A 262 4.47 9.93 12.82
N GLN A 263 5.67 10.07 13.37
CA GLN A 263 6.22 11.38 13.73
C GLN A 263 6.63 12.17 12.48
N LEU A 264 6.62 13.50 12.61
CA LEU A 264 7.16 14.39 11.57
C LEU A 264 8.67 14.15 11.45
N GLY A 265 9.13 13.89 10.22
CA GLY A 265 10.57 13.84 9.96
C GLY A 265 11.20 15.23 10.09
N GLY A 266 12.43 15.28 10.60
CA GLY A 266 13.25 16.51 10.65
C GLY A 266 13.62 17.10 9.28
N SER A 267 13.17 16.50 8.17
CA SER A 267 13.46 16.91 6.80
C SER A 267 14.94 16.81 6.38
N ASP A 268 15.77 16.07 7.11
CA ASP A 268 17.18 15.82 6.78
C ASP A 268 17.37 14.84 5.60
N GLY A 269 16.31 14.13 5.20
CA GLY A 269 16.22 13.36 3.97
C GLY A 269 15.46 14.12 2.87
N PRO A 270 15.29 13.54 1.66
CA PRO A 270 14.64 14.22 0.53
C PRO A 270 13.11 14.44 0.67
N GLY A 271 12.57 14.50 1.90
CA GLY A 271 11.16 14.81 2.14
C GLY A 271 10.83 15.17 3.59
N SER A 272 9.84 16.04 3.76
CA SER A 272 9.32 16.56 5.05
C SER A 272 8.10 15.79 5.57
N GLY A 273 7.87 14.56 5.10
CA GLY A 273 6.70 13.76 5.46
C GLY A 273 6.81 13.12 6.84
N ALA A 274 5.67 12.68 7.38
CA ALA A 274 5.65 11.81 8.55
C ALA A 274 6.09 10.39 8.19
N SER A 275 6.97 9.83 9.02
CA SER A 275 7.46 8.45 8.90
C SER A 275 7.58 7.86 10.30
N GLY A 276 7.26 6.58 10.43
CA GLY A 276 7.51 5.83 11.67
C GLY A 276 8.97 5.40 11.74
N ALA A 277 9.47 5.19 12.95
CA ALA A 277 10.78 4.58 13.22
C ALA A 277 10.72 3.80 14.55
#